data_AF-A0AAW3WH65-F1
#
_entry.id   AF-A0AAW3WH65-F1
#
_cell.length_a   1.000
_cell.length_b   1.000
_cell.length_c   1.000
_cell.angle_alpha   90.00
_cell.angle_beta   90.00
_cell.angle_gamma   90.00
#
_symmetry.space_group_name_H-M   'P 1'
#
loop_
_entity.id
_entity.type
_entity.pdbx_description
1 polymer ?
#
loop_
_entity_poly.entity_id
_entity_poly.type
_entity_poly.pdbx_seq_one_letter_code
_entity_poly.pdbx_strand_id
1 'polypeptide(L)'
;LEIKDVPMFNQSDNQSSSEVIQMFNDKITASDGVIIATPEYNHSIPSSLKSLIEWLSFDLHPLAGKPVMILGASLDVQGSSRAQLHLRQILDAPGVDANVMPGYEFLLGSAHKAFDEEGNLKDERTIDFLEICLLRFMRFAKISNQLNEEEEFTFNPGEYEVSAIGHSGSLPMKVSFSENRIESIDITTDGETEGLADVAFIRIPDKIIEGQTLNVDALSGASETSNAVLDGVAKAVKLAGVNPDILKRRPKPASSLIKVDEEYTCDVVVVGGGGAGLSAAATALQNGSSAIVLEKYPAVGGNTIRSGGPVNAADPEWQIKFEENPGERHTIEELLATDESLIHPEYIDDFRALKEEFSAYKEKFDTQKGHLFDSPLLHRMQTYFGGKRTDLNGNTIYGQYDLVKILTDRALESVKWLEEIGVEYDKSIVFAPVGALWRRGHKPTKSYGTAFILALSKYVQDNSGKIITDSPVKEFIIE
;
A
#
# COMPACT_ATOMS: atom_id res chain seq x y z
N LEU A 1 18.69 22.06 20.59
CA LEU A 1 17.35 22.22 19.98
C LEU A 1 16.34 21.88 21.05
N GLU A 2 15.32 22.71 21.25
CA GLU A 2 14.30 22.47 22.27
C GLU A 2 13.22 21.53 21.74
N ILE A 3 12.84 20.52 22.52
CA ILE A 3 11.88 19.47 22.11
C ILE A 3 10.45 19.75 22.57
N LYS A 4 10.19 20.90 23.20
CA LYS A 4 8.93 21.22 23.87
C LYS A 4 7.71 21.25 22.93
N ASP A 5 7.91 21.65 21.68
CA ASP A 5 6.85 21.83 20.68
C ASP A 5 6.77 20.65 19.70
N VAL A 6 7.51 19.57 19.97
CA VAL A 6 7.51 18.37 19.13
C VAL A 6 6.26 17.54 19.44
N PRO A 7 5.42 17.21 18.44
CA PRO A 7 4.25 16.37 18.66
C PRO A 7 4.65 14.96 19.11
N MET A 8 3.80 14.31 19.90
CA MET A 8 4.01 12.90 20.25
C MET A 8 3.93 12.03 19.00
N PHE A 9 4.81 11.04 18.90
CA PHE A 9 4.89 10.14 17.76
C PHE A 9 3.60 9.33 17.64
N ASN A 10 3.03 9.36 16.43
CA ASN A 10 1.88 8.55 16.05
C ASN A 10 2.06 8.11 14.61
N GLN A 11 2.39 6.84 14.39
CA GLN A 11 2.61 6.28 13.05
C GLN A 11 1.39 6.44 12.13
N SER A 12 0.16 6.45 12.67
CA SER A 12 -1.06 6.59 11.87
C SER A 12 -1.34 8.03 11.44
N ASP A 13 -0.77 9.01 12.15
CA ASP A 13 -0.85 10.42 11.83
C ASP A 13 0.56 10.94 11.49
N ASN A 14 1.03 10.59 10.31
CA ASN A 14 2.38 10.94 9.88
C ASN A 14 2.56 12.46 9.74
N GLN A 15 3.34 13.05 10.66
CA GLN A 15 3.71 14.47 10.68
C GLN A 15 5.19 14.70 10.35
N SER A 16 5.85 13.75 9.69
CA SER A 16 7.27 13.87 9.33
C SER A 16 7.56 15.09 8.46
N SER A 17 6.59 15.57 7.68
CA SER A 17 6.69 16.79 6.86
C SER A 17 6.40 18.10 7.60
N SER A 18 5.97 18.05 8.87
CA SER A 18 5.70 19.26 9.64
C SER A 18 6.95 20.13 9.82
N GLU A 19 6.76 21.44 9.90
CA GLU A 19 7.87 22.41 10.02
C GLU A 19 8.79 22.09 11.20
N VAL A 20 8.22 21.68 12.35
CA VAL A 20 9.01 21.35 13.55
C VAL A 20 9.87 20.10 13.34
N ILE A 21 9.34 19.03 12.74
CA ILE A 21 10.11 17.80 12.51
C ILE A 21 11.17 18.02 11.43
N GLN A 22 10.84 18.73 10.35
CA GLN A 22 11.79 19.08 9.30
C GLN A 22 12.92 19.98 9.82
N MET A 23 12.64 20.93 10.72
CA MET A 23 13.68 21.73 11.37
C MET A 23 14.72 20.85 12.10
N PHE A 24 14.28 19.81 12.82
CA PHE A 24 15.20 18.87 13.46
C PHE A 24 15.98 18.07 12.42
N ASN A 25 15.28 17.52 11.43
CA ASN A 25 15.89 16.76 10.35
C ASN A 25 17.00 17.53 9.66
N ASP A 26 16.73 18.77 9.24
CA ASP A 26 17.67 19.58 8.46
C ASP A 26 18.88 19.98 9.29
N LYS A 27 18.66 20.39 10.55
CA LYS A 27 19.77 20.78 11.44
C LYS A 27 20.65 19.61 11.83
N ILE A 28 20.07 18.43 12.08
CA ILE A 28 20.85 17.22 12.37
C ILE A 28 21.61 16.78 11.11
N THR A 29 20.95 16.75 9.96
CA THR A 29 21.56 16.37 8.68
C THR A 29 22.77 17.26 8.36
N ALA A 30 22.61 18.59 8.48
CA ALA A 30 23.67 19.57 8.21
C ALA A 30 24.79 19.61 9.26
N SER A 31 24.62 18.96 10.41
CA SER A 31 25.62 18.99 11.49
C SER A 31 26.71 17.93 11.31
N ASP A 32 27.93 18.23 11.78
CA ASP A 32 29.01 17.24 11.86
C ASP A 32 28.81 16.21 12.99
N GLY A 33 27.90 16.49 13.93
CA GLY A 33 27.61 15.63 15.06
C GLY A 33 26.54 16.22 15.97
N VAL A 34 25.90 15.37 16.76
CA VAL A 34 24.81 15.74 17.66
C VAL A 34 25.19 15.48 19.11
N ILE A 35 24.87 16.43 19.99
CA ILE A 35 24.94 16.22 21.44
C ILE A 35 23.52 16.15 21.96
N ILE A 36 23.16 15.03 22.59
CA ILE A 36 21.85 14.84 23.22
C ILE A 36 22.02 14.99 24.73
N ALA A 37 21.42 16.07 25.27
CA ALA A 37 21.31 16.30 26.70
C ALA A 37 20.03 15.65 27.24
N THR A 38 20.14 14.76 28.23
CA THR A 38 18.96 14.09 28.81
C THR A 38 18.94 14.13 30.34
N PRO A 39 17.81 14.46 30.97
CA PRO A 39 17.58 14.12 32.37
C PRO A 39 17.29 12.62 32.53
N GLU A 40 17.21 12.14 33.78
CA GLU A 40 16.75 10.78 34.10
C GLU A 40 15.39 10.83 34.79
N TYR A 41 14.41 10.13 34.22
CA TYR A 41 13.09 9.90 34.80
C TYR A 41 12.80 8.41 34.86
N ASN A 42 12.46 7.88 36.04
CA ASN A 42 12.11 6.48 36.23
C ASN A 42 13.14 5.50 35.62
N HIS A 43 14.44 5.81 35.75
CA HIS A 43 15.54 5.03 35.16
C HIS A 43 15.54 4.97 33.62
N SER A 44 15.00 5.97 32.96
CA SER A 44 14.98 6.11 31.50
C SER A 44 15.10 7.57 31.07
N ILE A 45 15.15 7.77 29.75
CA ILE A 45 15.01 9.08 29.11
C ILE A 45 13.58 9.61 29.21
N PRO A 46 13.36 10.93 29.03
CA PRO A 46 12.03 11.48 28.86
C PRO A 46 11.26 10.80 27.70
N SER A 47 9.96 10.63 27.88
CA SER A 47 9.06 10.14 26.82
C SER A 47 9.09 11.02 25.57
N SER A 48 9.19 12.35 25.75
CA SER A 48 9.32 13.32 24.66
C SER A 48 10.60 13.13 23.85
N LEU A 49 11.73 12.80 24.49
CA LEU A 49 12.98 12.51 23.78
C LEU A 49 12.86 11.21 22.97
N LYS A 50 12.27 10.15 23.55
CA LYS A 50 12.03 8.92 22.79
C LYS A 50 11.13 9.19 21.58
N SER A 51 10.06 9.96 21.78
CA SER A 51 9.10 10.34 20.76
C SER A 51 9.75 11.10 19.60
N LEU A 52 10.64 12.06 19.87
CA LEU A 52 11.41 12.73 18.82
C LEU A 52 12.27 11.73 18.04
N ILE A 53 12.94 10.79 18.71
CA ILE A 53 13.74 9.77 18.03
C ILE A 53 12.87 8.91 17.11
N GLU A 54 11.65 8.53 17.51
CA GLU A 54 10.73 7.79 16.62
C GLU A 54 10.42 8.56 15.33
N TRP A 55 10.13 9.87 15.43
CA TRP A 55 9.93 10.71 14.23
C TRP A 55 11.17 10.72 13.31
N LEU A 56 12.36 10.75 13.91
CA LEU A 56 13.65 10.77 13.20
C LEU A 56 14.17 9.37 12.84
N SER A 57 13.36 8.33 13.00
CA SER A 57 13.67 6.96 12.57
C SER A 57 12.54 6.26 11.80
N PHE A 58 11.41 6.95 11.59
CA PHE A 58 10.25 6.40 10.89
C PHE A 58 10.36 6.60 9.37
N ASP A 59 10.15 7.82 8.88
CA ASP A 59 10.34 8.18 7.45
C ASP A 59 11.65 8.94 7.21
N LEU A 60 12.20 9.53 8.28
CA LEU A 60 13.42 10.29 8.27
C LEU A 60 14.49 9.48 8.99
N HIS A 61 15.75 9.64 8.60
CA HIS A 61 16.88 8.95 9.24
C HIS A 61 18.12 9.86 9.39
N PRO A 62 17.98 11.11 9.89
CA PRO A 62 19.11 12.05 9.96
C PRO A 62 20.17 11.63 11.00
N LEU A 63 19.85 10.68 11.88
CA LEU A 63 20.77 10.12 12.87
C LEU A 63 21.60 8.94 12.33
N ALA A 64 21.23 8.36 11.18
CA ALA A 64 21.96 7.23 10.60
C ALA A 64 23.41 7.62 10.27
N GLY A 65 24.37 6.85 10.80
CA GLY A 65 25.81 7.14 10.75
C GLY A 65 26.24 8.40 11.51
N LYS A 66 25.31 9.21 12.04
CA LYS A 66 25.63 10.52 12.64
C LYS A 66 26.42 10.33 13.93
N PRO A 67 27.54 11.04 14.14
CA PRO A 67 28.25 10.97 15.41
C PRO A 67 27.42 11.60 16.52
N VAL A 68 27.18 10.85 17.60
CA VAL A 68 26.36 11.31 18.74
C VAL A 68 27.13 11.23 20.05
N MET A 69 27.08 12.30 20.85
CA MET A 69 27.46 12.27 22.27
C MET A 69 26.22 12.41 23.13
N ILE A 70 26.17 11.64 24.21
CA ILE A 70 25.15 11.77 25.24
C ILE A 70 25.78 12.47 26.44
N LEU A 71 25.08 13.46 26.98
CA LEU A 71 25.35 14.02 28.29
C LEU A 71 24.05 14.16 29.07
N GLY A 72 24.13 14.28 30.39
CA GLY A 72 22.91 14.37 31.16
C GLY A 72 23.12 14.77 32.60
N ALA A 73 22.00 15.11 33.23
CA ALA A 73 21.96 15.62 34.59
C ALA A 73 20.77 15.04 35.34
N SER A 74 20.93 14.77 36.64
CA SER A 74 19.85 14.29 37.50
C SER A 74 19.90 15.00 38.85
N LEU A 75 18.76 14.97 39.57
CA LEU A 75 18.66 15.52 40.92
C LEU A 75 19.41 14.68 41.95
N ASP A 76 19.63 13.39 41.68
CA ASP A 76 20.31 12.47 42.59
C ASP A 76 21.80 12.27 42.21
N VAL A 77 22.57 11.65 43.10
CA VAL A 77 24.03 11.51 43.02
C VAL A 77 24.52 10.62 41.87
N GLN A 78 23.68 9.71 41.36
CA GLN A 78 24.02 8.82 40.25
C GLN A 78 24.01 9.51 38.88
N GLY A 79 23.62 10.79 38.82
CA GLY A 79 23.45 11.51 37.56
C GLY A 79 22.45 10.83 36.65
N SER A 80 22.65 10.93 35.34
CA SER A 80 21.78 10.35 34.31
C SER A 80 22.20 8.95 33.86
N SER A 81 22.90 8.18 34.70
CA SER A 81 23.59 6.94 34.29
C SER A 81 22.69 5.95 33.54
N ARG A 82 21.47 5.71 34.03
CA ARG A 82 20.56 4.71 33.43
C ARG A 82 19.86 5.27 32.21
N ALA A 83 19.51 6.56 32.24
CA ALA A 83 18.99 7.24 31.06
C ALA A 83 19.97 7.20 29.89
N GLN A 84 21.28 7.41 30.13
CA GLN A 84 22.27 7.34 29.05
C GLN A 84 22.47 5.93 28.50
N LEU A 85 22.49 4.90 29.35
CA LEU A 85 22.57 3.50 28.91
C LEU A 85 21.36 3.12 28.04
N HIS A 86 20.15 3.49 28.47
CA HIS A 86 18.94 3.22 27.72
C HIS A 86 18.91 4.00 26.40
N LEU A 87 19.28 5.30 26.41
CA LEU A 87 19.37 6.10 25.19
C LEU A 87 20.37 5.51 24.20
N ARG A 88 21.53 5.04 24.67
CA ARG A 88 22.54 4.40 23.82
C ARG A 88 21.97 3.17 23.12
N GLN A 89 21.23 2.32 23.84
CA GLN A 89 20.56 1.16 23.24
C GLN A 89 19.54 1.58 22.16
N ILE A 90 18.80 2.67 22.38
CA ILE A 90 17.84 3.19 21.41
C ILE A 90 18.55 3.71 20.16
N LEU A 91 19.63 4.48 20.34
CA LEU A 91 20.41 5.08 19.25
C LEU A 91 21.15 4.03 18.40
N ASP A 92 21.53 2.90 19.00
CA ASP A 92 22.17 1.74 18.34
C ASP A 92 21.17 0.85 17.57
N ALA A 93 19.86 1.10 17.71
CA ALA A 93 18.86 0.32 17.01
C ALA A 93 18.98 0.51 15.48
N PRO A 94 18.81 -0.53 14.64
CA PRO A 94 18.99 -0.43 13.19
C PRO A 94 18.14 0.63 12.47
N GLY A 95 16.99 1.03 13.04
CA GLY A 95 16.17 2.10 12.48
C GLY A 95 16.71 3.52 12.75
N VAL A 96 17.56 3.68 13.75
CA VAL A 96 18.21 4.94 14.13
C VAL A 96 19.65 4.98 13.64
N ASP A 97 20.41 3.90 13.89
CA ASP A 97 21.76 3.63 13.38
C ASP A 97 22.78 4.76 13.66
N ALA A 98 22.75 5.36 14.86
CA ALA A 98 23.64 6.45 15.20
C ALA A 98 25.01 5.96 15.70
N ASN A 99 26.07 6.66 15.31
CA ASN A 99 27.43 6.40 15.80
C ASN A 99 27.64 7.06 17.18
N VAL A 100 27.25 6.38 18.26
CA VAL A 100 27.32 6.95 19.61
C VAL A 100 28.71 6.82 20.23
N MET A 101 29.34 7.93 20.64
CA MET A 101 30.68 7.95 21.24
C MET A 101 30.75 7.05 22.48
N PRO A 102 31.68 6.06 22.53
CA PRO A 102 31.85 5.18 23.69
C PRO A 102 32.79 5.76 24.74
N GLY A 103 32.61 5.36 26.00
CA GLY A 103 33.61 5.48 27.08
C GLY A 103 33.83 6.87 27.70
N TYR A 104 33.10 7.90 27.26
CA TYR A 104 33.17 9.27 27.82
C TYR A 104 31.77 9.77 28.20
N GLU A 105 31.36 9.47 29.43
CA GLU A 105 30.01 9.73 29.94
C GLU A 105 30.02 10.91 30.90
N PHE A 106 29.37 12.01 30.51
CA PHE A 106 29.16 13.15 31.41
C PHE A 106 27.85 12.97 32.17
N LEU A 107 27.95 12.64 33.46
CA LEU A 107 26.85 12.27 34.34
C LEU A 107 26.74 13.26 35.50
N LEU A 108 26.06 14.39 35.30
CA LEU A 108 25.94 15.41 36.33
C LEU A 108 24.93 15.00 37.42
N GLY A 109 25.43 14.61 38.59
CA GLY A 109 24.59 14.36 39.77
C GLY A 109 24.25 15.64 40.52
N SER A 110 23.19 15.60 41.34
CA SER A 110 22.77 16.74 42.18
C SER A 110 22.61 18.07 41.41
N ALA A 111 22.03 18.02 40.21
CA ALA A 111 21.98 19.14 39.27
C ALA A 111 21.43 20.45 39.88
N HIS A 112 20.42 20.35 40.75
CA HIS A 112 19.84 21.49 41.49
C HIS A 112 20.84 22.26 42.37
N LYS A 113 22.02 21.70 42.65
CA LYS A 113 23.11 22.34 43.41
C LYS A 113 24.31 22.68 42.53
N ALA A 114 24.38 22.18 41.29
CA ALA A 114 25.56 22.27 40.45
C ALA A 114 25.75 23.65 39.79
N PHE A 115 24.66 24.41 39.63
CA PHE A 115 24.64 25.69 38.91
C PHE A 115 24.54 26.90 39.85
N ASP A 116 25.12 28.03 39.45
CA ASP A 116 24.93 29.34 40.09
C ASP A 116 23.64 30.04 39.62
N GLU A 117 23.42 31.28 40.07
CA GLU A 117 22.23 32.06 39.72
C GLU A 117 22.18 32.47 38.23
N GLU A 118 23.33 32.43 37.55
CA GLU A 118 23.47 32.75 36.13
C GLU A 118 23.33 31.50 35.23
N GLY A 119 23.22 30.31 35.84
CA GLY A 119 23.10 29.04 35.15
C GLY A 119 24.44 28.40 34.76
N ASN A 120 25.56 28.88 35.30
CA ASN A 120 26.89 28.32 35.05
C ASN A 120 27.22 27.22 36.06
N LEU A 121 28.01 26.23 35.64
CA LEU A 121 28.55 25.22 36.55
C LEU A 121 29.51 25.87 37.55
N LYS A 122 29.41 25.50 38.83
CA LYS A 122 30.23 26.09 39.91
C LYS A 122 31.53 25.35 40.20
N ASP A 123 31.59 24.05 39.88
CA ASP A 123 32.71 23.17 40.23
C ASP A 123 33.69 23.04 39.06
N GLU A 124 34.91 23.53 39.27
CA GLU A 124 35.97 23.57 38.26
C GLU A 124 36.33 22.18 37.71
N ARG A 125 36.35 21.15 38.56
CA ARG A 125 36.64 19.77 38.12
C ARG A 125 35.56 19.22 37.20
N THR A 126 34.31 19.55 37.47
CA THR A 126 33.17 19.17 36.63
C THR A 126 33.24 19.89 35.28
N ILE A 127 33.64 21.17 35.26
CA ILE A 127 33.88 21.92 34.04
C ILE A 127 35.01 21.29 33.23
N ASP A 128 36.18 21.04 33.84
CA ASP A 128 37.32 20.40 33.19
C ASP A 128 36.95 19.04 32.57
N PHE A 129 36.16 18.24 33.28
CA PHE A 129 35.72 16.94 32.78
C PHE A 129 34.74 17.09 31.60
N LEU A 130 33.79 18.03 31.66
CA LEU A 130 32.91 18.34 30.54
C LEU A 130 33.70 18.79 29.31
N GLU A 131 34.70 19.67 29.48
CA GLU A 131 35.57 20.12 28.40
C GLU A 131 36.31 18.94 27.75
N ILE A 132 36.86 18.01 28.55
CA ILE A 132 37.51 16.80 28.03
C ILE A 132 36.53 15.95 27.21
N CYS A 133 35.29 15.78 27.69
CA CYS A 133 34.25 15.05 26.97
C CYS A 133 33.93 15.71 25.62
N LEU A 134 33.77 17.04 25.59
CA LEU A 134 33.49 17.79 24.36
C LEU A 134 34.67 17.74 23.37
N LEU A 135 35.91 17.92 23.84
CA LEU A 135 37.11 17.82 23.01
C LEU A 135 37.26 16.43 22.39
N ARG A 136 36.93 15.37 23.14
CA ARG A 136 36.93 13.99 22.63
C ARG A 136 35.82 13.76 21.64
N PHE A 137 34.63 14.30 21.88
CA PHE A 137 33.52 14.21 20.94
C PHE A 137 33.85 14.87 19.61
N MET A 138 34.48 16.05 19.60
CA MET A 138 34.89 16.68 18.34
C MET A 138 35.88 15.81 17.54
N ARG A 139 36.81 15.12 18.21
CA ARG A 139 37.72 14.17 17.54
C ARG A 139 36.99 12.93 17.04
N PHE A 140 36.09 12.38 17.86
CA PHE A 140 35.27 11.24 17.49
C PHE A 140 34.39 11.54 16.28
N ALA A 141 33.70 12.69 16.28
CA ALA A 141 32.86 13.13 15.17
C ALA A 141 33.67 13.25 13.88
N LYS A 142 34.86 13.84 13.94
CA LYS A 142 35.76 13.91 12.78
C LYS A 142 36.10 12.53 12.21
N ILE A 143 36.49 11.57 13.06
CA ILE A 143 36.85 10.22 12.60
C ILE A 143 35.62 9.46 12.12
N SER A 144 34.51 9.56 12.84
CA SER A 144 33.26 8.89 12.49
C SER A 144 32.68 9.40 11.18
N ASN A 145 32.81 10.69 10.86
CA ASN A 145 32.39 11.23 9.58
C ASN A 145 33.27 10.74 8.43
N GLN A 146 34.57 10.51 8.65
CA GLN A 146 35.44 9.89 7.65
C GLN A 146 35.01 8.46 7.31
N LEU A 147 34.45 7.72 8.28
CA LEU A 147 33.89 6.39 8.04
C LEU A 147 32.59 6.42 7.22
N ASN A 148 31.93 7.59 7.14
CA ASN A 148 30.71 7.81 6.37
C ASN A 148 30.96 8.42 4.98
N GLU A 149 32.22 8.74 4.64
CA GLU A 149 32.54 9.21 3.28
C GLU A 149 32.16 8.13 2.27
N GLU A 150 31.55 8.53 1.13
CA GLU A 150 31.17 7.58 0.10
C GLU A 150 32.42 6.86 -0.41
N GLU A 151 32.42 5.52 -0.33
CA GLU A 151 33.48 4.71 -0.93
C GLU A 151 33.52 5.01 -2.43
N GLU A 152 34.62 5.57 -2.92
CA GLU A 152 34.81 5.75 -4.36
C GLU A 152 34.79 4.38 -5.05
N PHE A 153 33.91 4.23 -6.04
CA PHE A 153 33.84 3.04 -6.87
C PHE A 153 33.62 3.44 -8.32
N THR A 154 34.02 2.54 -9.22
CA THR A 154 33.73 2.63 -10.65
C THR A 154 33.13 1.31 -11.10
N PHE A 155 32.04 1.37 -11.86
CA PHE A 155 31.54 0.19 -12.55
C PHE A 155 32.43 -0.14 -13.74
N ASN A 156 32.54 -1.42 -14.05
CA ASN A 156 32.93 -1.86 -15.38
C ASN A 156 31.77 -1.51 -16.34
N PRO A 157 31.94 -0.58 -17.30
CA PRO A 157 30.84 -0.17 -18.16
C PRO A 157 30.35 -1.32 -19.04
N GLY A 158 29.04 -1.34 -19.29
CA GLY A 158 28.42 -2.37 -20.13
C GLY A 158 26.98 -2.67 -19.76
N GLU A 159 26.38 -3.56 -20.53
CA GLU A 159 25.03 -4.10 -20.28
C GLU A 159 25.17 -5.49 -19.65
N TYR A 160 24.45 -5.71 -18.56
CA TYR A 160 24.47 -6.96 -17.80
C TYR A 160 23.07 -7.56 -17.76
N GLU A 161 22.94 -8.76 -18.31
CA GLU A 161 21.71 -9.55 -18.20
C GLU A 161 21.71 -10.33 -16.89
N VAL A 162 20.66 -10.14 -16.10
CA VAL A 162 20.48 -10.81 -14.80
C VAL A 162 19.04 -11.27 -14.65
N SER A 163 18.80 -12.14 -13.66
CA SER A 163 17.46 -12.55 -13.30
C SER A 163 17.30 -12.64 -11.79
N ALA A 164 16.11 -12.31 -11.32
CA ALA A 164 15.66 -12.47 -9.94
C ALA A 164 14.38 -13.32 -9.89
N ILE A 165 13.90 -13.61 -8.68
CA ILE A 165 12.64 -14.33 -8.48
C ILE A 165 11.60 -13.31 -8.02
N GLY A 166 10.65 -13.00 -8.90
CA GLY A 166 9.47 -12.19 -8.62
C GLY A 166 8.32 -13.01 -8.04
N HIS A 167 7.12 -12.41 -8.01
CA HIS A 167 5.93 -13.06 -7.46
C HIS A 167 5.45 -14.23 -8.32
N SER A 168 5.51 -14.08 -9.64
CA SER A 168 4.98 -15.07 -10.60
C SER A 168 6.07 -15.94 -11.24
N GLY A 169 7.35 -15.70 -10.92
CA GLY A 169 8.44 -16.56 -11.35
C GLY A 169 9.75 -15.81 -11.58
N SER A 170 10.51 -16.25 -12.58
CA SER A 170 11.76 -15.58 -12.97
C SER A 170 11.47 -14.20 -13.55
N LEU A 171 12.25 -13.20 -13.13
CA LEU A 171 12.18 -11.82 -13.59
C LEU A 171 13.51 -11.43 -14.25
N PRO A 172 13.68 -11.67 -15.56
CA PRO A 172 14.86 -11.25 -16.31
C PRO A 172 14.90 -9.73 -16.44
N MET A 173 16.11 -9.15 -16.37
CA MET A 173 16.34 -7.73 -16.61
C MET A 173 17.72 -7.48 -17.20
N LYS A 174 17.84 -6.39 -17.95
CA LYS A 174 19.09 -5.85 -18.48
C LYS A 174 19.40 -4.56 -17.74
N VAL A 175 20.61 -4.46 -17.20
CA VAL A 175 21.04 -3.25 -16.49
C VAL A 175 22.28 -2.70 -17.17
N SER A 176 22.22 -1.43 -17.55
CA SER A 176 23.32 -0.74 -18.23
C SER A 176 24.07 0.16 -17.25
N PHE A 177 25.40 0.10 -17.30
CA PHE A 177 26.27 0.94 -16.48
C PHE A 177 27.20 1.77 -17.37
N SER A 178 27.35 3.04 -17.02
CA SER A 178 28.57 3.80 -17.32
C SER A 178 29.57 3.61 -16.18
N GLU A 179 30.77 4.18 -16.29
CA GLU A 179 31.81 4.06 -15.25
C GLU A 179 31.32 4.52 -13.87
N ASN A 180 30.40 5.48 -13.81
CA ASN A 180 30.00 6.15 -12.58
C ASN A 180 28.51 6.01 -12.24
N ARG A 181 27.72 5.32 -13.07
CA ARG A 181 26.26 5.37 -12.97
C ARG A 181 25.55 4.13 -13.52
N ILE A 182 24.42 3.80 -12.91
CA ILE A 182 23.35 2.97 -13.48
C ILE A 182 22.55 3.82 -14.47
N GLU A 183 22.63 3.50 -15.76
CA GLU A 183 22.03 4.28 -16.86
C GLU A 183 20.60 3.83 -17.17
N SER A 184 20.36 2.52 -17.25
CA SER A 184 19.05 1.95 -17.56
C SER A 184 18.84 0.62 -16.83
N ILE A 185 17.57 0.30 -16.59
CA ILE A 185 17.10 -0.98 -16.05
C ILE A 185 15.90 -1.39 -16.90
N ASP A 186 16.09 -2.35 -17.78
CA ASP A 186 15.07 -2.84 -18.70
C ASP A 186 14.60 -4.22 -18.23
N ILE A 187 13.35 -4.31 -17.76
CA ILE A 187 12.80 -5.52 -17.13
C ILE A 187 11.87 -6.23 -18.13
N THR A 188 12.05 -7.53 -18.32
CA THR A 188 11.10 -8.35 -19.10
C THR A 188 9.91 -8.72 -18.23
N THR A 189 8.71 -8.23 -18.56
CA THR A 189 7.50 -8.37 -17.75
C THR A 189 6.59 -9.55 -18.13
N ASP A 190 6.93 -10.32 -19.17
CA ASP A 190 6.08 -11.38 -19.74
C ASP A 190 5.68 -12.49 -18.76
N GLY A 191 6.41 -12.65 -17.65
CA GLY A 191 6.15 -13.64 -16.60
C GLY A 191 5.27 -13.16 -15.44
N GLU A 192 4.85 -11.90 -15.44
CA GLU A 192 4.18 -11.25 -14.30
C GLU A 192 2.73 -10.86 -14.61
N THR A 193 1.97 -10.52 -13.57
CA THR A 193 0.54 -10.21 -13.71
C THR A 193 0.33 -8.78 -14.23
N GLU A 194 -0.16 -8.66 -15.47
CA GLU A 194 -0.53 -7.39 -16.14
C GLU A 194 -1.37 -6.50 -15.21
N GLY A 195 -0.97 -5.24 -15.06
CA GLY A 195 -1.67 -4.22 -14.27
C GLY A 195 -1.43 -4.27 -12.76
N LEU A 196 -0.86 -5.35 -12.21
CA LEU A 196 -0.63 -5.48 -10.75
C LEU A 196 0.80 -5.07 -10.36
N ALA A 197 1.78 -5.43 -11.17
CA ALA A 197 3.20 -5.21 -10.89
C ALA A 197 3.81 -4.05 -11.69
N ASP A 198 3.07 -3.51 -12.67
CA ASP A 198 3.56 -2.50 -13.62
C ASP A 198 4.15 -1.27 -12.92
N VAL A 199 3.56 -0.84 -11.80
CA VAL A 199 4.05 0.29 -11.02
C VAL A 199 5.41 -0.01 -10.37
N ALA A 200 5.67 -1.25 -9.97
CA ALA A 200 6.97 -1.65 -9.43
C ALA A 200 8.05 -1.68 -10.51
N PHE A 201 7.71 -2.04 -11.75
CA PHE A 201 8.64 -2.02 -12.89
C PHE A 201 8.99 -0.62 -13.39
N ILE A 202 8.27 0.41 -12.94
CA ILE A 202 8.54 1.80 -13.29
C ILE A 202 9.18 2.50 -12.10
N ARG A 203 8.47 2.60 -10.97
CA ARG A 203 8.89 3.44 -9.84
C ARG A 203 10.15 2.94 -9.13
N ILE A 204 10.38 1.62 -9.05
CA ILE A 204 11.58 1.09 -8.39
C ILE A 204 12.82 1.38 -9.25
N PRO A 205 12.85 1.03 -10.56
CA PRO A 205 13.93 1.46 -11.45
C PRO A 205 14.20 2.96 -11.47
N ASP A 206 13.16 3.79 -11.57
CA ASP A 206 13.32 5.24 -11.59
C ASP A 206 14.02 5.74 -10.32
N LYS A 207 13.59 5.27 -9.15
CA LYS A 207 14.21 5.61 -7.85
C LYS A 207 15.67 5.14 -7.75
N ILE A 208 15.99 3.97 -8.30
CA ILE A 208 17.37 3.45 -8.33
C ILE A 208 18.24 4.33 -9.23
N ILE A 209 17.75 4.67 -10.43
CA ILE A 209 18.51 5.47 -11.42
C ILE A 209 18.65 6.93 -10.97
N GLU A 210 17.61 7.54 -10.42
CA GLU A 210 17.67 8.92 -9.95
C GLU A 210 18.56 9.04 -8.70
N GLY A 211 18.37 8.14 -7.73
CA GLY A 211 19.11 8.16 -6.47
C GLY A 211 20.49 7.49 -6.53
N GLN A 212 20.80 6.77 -7.61
CA GLN A 212 22.01 5.93 -7.73
C GLN A 212 22.23 5.06 -6.48
N THR A 213 21.13 4.48 -5.99
CA THR A 213 21.03 3.82 -4.68
C THR A 213 20.18 2.56 -4.80
N LEU A 214 20.51 1.54 -4.01
CA LEU A 214 19.68 0.35 -3.82
C LEU A 214 18.88 0.42 -2.52
N ASN A 215 19.01 1.51 -1.76
CA ASN A 215 18.21 1.80 -0.58
C ASN A 215 16.84 2.37 -0.97
N VAL A 216 16.01 1.54 -1.61
CA VAL A 216 14.70 1.92 -2.12
C VAL A 216 13.62 1.09 -1.43
N ASP A 217 12.62 1.75 -0.87
CA ASP A 217 11.51 1.06 -0.20
C ASP A 217 10.64 0.28 -1.19
N ALA A 218 10.27 -0.93 -0.81
CA ALA A 218 9.37 -1.77 -1.59
C ALA A 218 7.96 -1.15 -1.67
N LEU A 219 7.29 -1.30 -2.81
CA LEU A 219 5.94 -0.79 -2.98
C LEU A 219 4.91 -1.66 -2.26
N SER A 220 3.99 -1.03 -1.56
CA SER A 220 2.85 -1.70 -0.95
C SER A 220 2.00 -2.41 -2.01
N GLY A 221 1.72 -3.69 -1.79
CA GLY A 221 0.95 -4.53 -2.72
C GLY A 221 1.78 -5.20 -3.81
N ALA A 222 3.06 -4.82 -3.97
CA ALA A 222 4.01 -5.39 -4.92
C ALA A 222 5.40 -5.61 -4.29
N SER A 223 5.43 -6.03 -3.03
CA SER A 223 6.67 -6.13 -2.24
C SER A 223 7.64 -7.18 -2.78
N GLU A 224 7.15 -8.38 -3.11
CA GLU A 224 7.97 -9.44 -3.69
C GLU A 224 8.60 -8.99 -5.02
N THR A 225 7.81 -8.37 -5.89
CA THR A 225 8.29 -7.86 -7.17
C THR A 225 9.27 -6.70 -7.00
N SER A 226 9.03 -5.79 -6.05
CA SER A 226 9.95 -4.68 -5.75
C SER A 226 11.31 -5.20 -5.27
N ASN A 227 11.30 -6.16 -4.36
CA ASN A 227 12.52 -6.81 -3.86
C ASN A 227 13.24 -7.58 -4.97
N ALA A 228 12.51 -8.24 -5.87
CA ALA A 228 13.09 -8.92 -7.02
C ALA A 228 13.83 -7.97 -7.95
N VAL A 229 13.28 -6.77 -8.21
CA VAL A 229 13.98 -5.73 -8.98
C VAL A 229 15.27 -5.32 -8.26
N LEU A 230 15.21 -5.03 -6.96
CA LEU A 230 16.38 -4.63 -6.16
C LEU A 230 17.46 -5.72 -6.15
N ASP A 231 17.07 -6.97 -5.97
CA ASP A 231 17.98 -8.12 -5.98
C ASP A 231 18.60 -8.36 -7.36
N GLY A 232 17.82 -8.18 -8.42
CA GLY A 232 18.31 -8.26 -9.79
C GLY A 232 19.35 -7.20 -10.08
N VAL A 233 19.06 -5.93 -9.78
CA VAL A 233 20.01 -4.83 -9.96
C VAL A 233 21.24 -5.02 -9.06
N ALA A 234 21.08 -5.50 -7.82
CA ALA A 234 22.21 -5.83 -6.96
C ALA A 234 23.13 -6.90 -7.57
N LYS A 235 22.57 -7.93 -8.23
CA LYS A 235 23.39 -8.90 -8.98
C LYS A 235 24.15 -8.23 -10.13
N ALA A 236 23.50 -7.33 -10.87
CA ALA A 236 24.12 -6.61 -11.98
C ALA A 236 25.27 -5.72 -11.49
N VAL A 237 25.06 -4.97 -10.40
CA VAL A 237 26.08 -4.16 -9.72
C VAL A 237 27.31 -5.01 -9.34
N LYS A 238 27.08 -6.21 -8.81
CA LYS A 238 28.14 -7.16 -8.48
C LYS A 238 28.92 -7.63 -9.71
N LEU A 239 28.22 -7.92 -10.81
CA LEU A 239 28.86 -8.30 -12.08
C LEU A 239 29.62 -7.15 -12.73
N ALA A 240 29.16 -5.91 -12.52
CA ALA A 240 29.86 -4.69 -12.90
C ALA A 240 31.06 -4.37 -11.99
N GLY A 241 31.42 -5.25 -11.05
CA GLY A 241 32.64 -5.16 -10.25
C GLY A 241 32.52 -4.38 -8.94
N VAL A 242 31.32 -3.95 -8.57
CA VAL A 242 31.07 -3.13 -7.37
C VAL A 242 30.35 -3.98 -6.31
N ASN A 243 30.69 -3.80 -5.03
CA ASN A 243 29.94 -4.43 -3.95
C ASN A 243 28.55 -3.77 -3.84
N PRO A 244 27.43 -4.50 -4.02
CA PRO A 244 26.10 -3.91 -3.96
C PRO A 244 25.76 -3.26 -2.63
N ASP A 245 26.41 -3.70 -1.54
CA ASP A 245 26.19 -3.12 -0.21
C ASP A 245 26.63 -1.65 -0.13
N ILE A 246 27.53 -1.19 -1.01
CA ILE A 246 27.89 0.23 -1.14
C ILE A 246 26.63 1.03 -1.52
N LEU A 247 25.90 0.59 -2.55
CA LEU A 247 24.68 1.27 -3.01
C LEU A 247 23.51 1.08 -2.05
N LYS A 248 23.45 0.00 -1.26
CA LYS A 248 22.41 -0.18 -0.23
C LYS A 248 22.59 0.72 0.99
N ARG A 249 23.83 1.16 1.27
CA ARG A 249 24.14 2.09 2.36
C ARG A 249 24.00 3.55 1.97
N ARG A 250 23.88 3.84 0.67
CA ARG A 250 23.59 5.20 0.21
C ARG A 250 22.28 5.70 0.80
N PRO A 251 22.13 7.03 0.94
CA PRO A 251 20.86 7.63 1.34
C PRO A 251 19.70 7.10 0.50
N LYS A 252 18.53 7.00 1.12
CA LYS A 252 17.29 6.75 0.38
C LYS A 252 17.10 7.85 -0.68
N PRO A 253 16.51 7.52 -1.84
CA PRO A 253 16.14 8.56 -2.80
C PRO A 253 15.21 9.56 -2.13
N ALA A 254 15.33 10.84 -2.52
CA ALA A 254 14.48 11.89 -1.97
C ALA A 254 13.01 11.48 -2.09
N SER A 255 12.23 11.69 -1.03
CA SER A 255 10.80 11.36 -1.05
C SER A 255 10.12 12.11 -2.19
N SER A 256 9.45 11.35 -3.07
CA SER A 256 8.65 11.87 -4.18
C SER A 256 7.31 12.45 -3.72
N LEU A 257 7.05 12.51 -2.41
CA LEU A 257 5.86 13.14 -1.86
C LEU A 257 5.88 14.63 -2.18
N ILE A 258 4.79 15.10 -2.79
CA ILE A 258 4.56 16.51 -3.06
C ILE A 258 4.58 17.23 -1.70
N LYS A 259 5.56 18.11 -1.50
CA LYS A 259 5.76 18.84 -0.23
C LYS A 259 4.89 20.10 -0.11
N VAL A 260 4.04 20.35 -1.10
CA VAL A 260 3.21 21.54 -1.20
C VAL A 260 1.76 21.09 -1.24
N ASP A 261 0.92 21.73 -0.45
CA ASP A 261 -0.52 21.49 -0.50
C ASP A 261 -1.05 21.87 -1.89
N GLU A 262 -1.76 20.94 -2.52
CA GLU A 262 -2.46 21.16 -3.79
C GLU A 262 -3.97 21.17 -3.56
N GLU A 263 -4.64 22.16 -4.13
CA GLU A 263 -6.09 22.26 -4.11
C GLU A 263 -6.66 21.83 -5.47
N TYR A 264 -7.68 20.97 -5.43
CA TYR A 264 -8.37 20.49 -6.63
C TYR A 264 -9.85 20.81 -6.54
N THR A 265 -10.44 21.24 -7.66
CA THR A 265 -11.88 21.46 -7.79
C THR A 265 -12.48 20.43 -8.75
N CYS A 266 -13.53 19.74 -8.32
CA CYS A 266 -14.33 18.84 -9.16
C CYS A 266 -15.75 18.72 -8.62
N ASP A 267 -16.65 18.15 -9.43
CA ASP A 267 -18.04 17.90 -9.04
C ASP A 267 -18.15 16.65 -8.16
N VAL A 268 -17.35 15.61 -8.43
CA VAL A 268 -17.39 14.33 -7.72
C VAL A 268 -16.00 13.87 -7.30
N VAL A 269 -15.79 13.71 -6.00
CA VAL A 269 -14.63 13.00 -5.45
C VAL A 269 -15.01 11.54 -5.18
N VAL A 270 -14.24 10.61 -5.72
CA VAL A 270 -14.40 9.16 -5.53
C VAL A 270 -13.26 8.63 -4.68
N VAL A 271 -13.60 7.95 -3.58
CA VAL A 271 -12.60 7.38 -2.66
C VAL A 271 -12.43 5.89 -2.94
N GLY A 272 -11.25 5.52 -3.43
CA GLY A 272 -10.83 4.16 -3.78
C GLY A 272 -10.84 3.89 -5.29
N GLY A 273 -9.71 3.44 -5.82
CA GLY A 273 -9.52 3.09 -7.23
C GLY A 273 -9.88 1.64 -7.56
N GLY A 274 -10.79 1.01 -6.81
CA GLY A 274 -11.30 -0.33 -7.12
C GLY A 274 -12.38 -0.32 -8.21
N GLY A 275 -12.93 -1.49 -8.57
CA GLY A 275 -13.96 -1.59 -9.60
C GLY A 275 -15.17 -0.70 -9.34
N ALA A 276 -15.68 -0.66 -8.10
CA ALA A 276 -16.81 0.19 -7.74
C ALA A 276 -16.50 1.70 -7.89
N GLY A 277 -15.32 2.13 -7.43
CA GLY A 277 -14.92 3.54 -7.51
C GLY A 277 -14.67 3.99 -8.95
N LEU A 278 -13.93 3.20 -9.72
CA LEU A 278 -13.71 3.52 -11.13
C LEU A 278 -15.01 3.50 -11.94
N SER A 279 -15.94 2.58 -11.66
CA SER A 279 -17.28 2.61 -12.27
C SER A 279 -18.08 3.87 -11.90
N ALA A 280 -18.01 4.31 -10.64
CA ALA A 280 -18.67 5.53 -10.20
C ALA A 280 -18.09 6.77 -10.90
N ALA A 281 -16.76 6.86 -11.01
CA ALA A 281 -16.08 7.93 -11.72
C ALA A 281 -16.42 7.94 -13.21
N ALA A 282 -16.37 6.79 -13.88
CA ALA A 282 -16.76 6.65 -15.28
C ALA A 282 -18.21 7.08 -15.51
N THR A 283 -19.12 6.70 -14.62
CA THR A 283 -20.53 7.12 -14.69
C THR A 283 -20.69 8.63 -14.50
N ALA A 284 -19.98 9.23 -13.55
CA ALA A 284 -20.01 10.69 -13.34
C ALA A 284 -19.54 11.44 -14.60
N LEU A 285 -18.43 10.99 -15.21
CA LEU A 285 -17.89 11.57 -16.44
C LEU A 285 -18.86 11.42 -17.62
N GLN A 286 -19.52 10.28 -17.77
CA GLN A 286 -20.56 10.07 -18.79
C GLN A 286 -21.75 11.03 -18.64
N ASN A 287 -22.05 11.46 -17.42
CA ASN A 287 -23.10 12.43 -17.13
C ASN A 287 -22.61 13.89 -17.21
N GLY A 288 -21.37 14.12 -17.66
CA GLY A 288 -20.80 15.46 -17.84
C GLY A 288 -20.24 16.10 -16.58
N SER A 289 -20.15 15.36 -15.48
CA SER A 289 -19.50 15.83 -14.24
C SER A 289 -18.00 15.56 -14.26
N SER A 290 -17.22 16.46 -13.69
CA SER A 290 -15.79 16.23 -13.43
C SER A 290 -15.61 15.27 -12.25
N ALA A 291 -14.67 14.34 -12.37
CA ALA A 291 -14.41 13.32 -11.34
C ALA A 291 -12.93 13.20 -10.99
N ILE A 292 -12.64 13.13 -9.69
CA ILE A 292 -11.31 12.82 -9.15
C ILE A 292 -11.39 11.53 -8.34
N VAL A 293 -10.61 10.53 -8.72
CA VAL A 293 -10.45 9.27 -7.98
C VAL A 293 -9.21 9.37 -7.11
N LEU A 294 -9.37 9.15 -5.80
CA LEU A 294 -8.29 9.09 -4.82
C LEU A 294 -8.04 7.62 -4.44
N GLU A 295 -6.82 7.13 -4.69
CA GLU A 295 -6.37 5.80 -4.32
C GLU A 295 -5.21 5.90 -3.33
N LYS A 296 -5.32 5.20 -2.21
CA LYS A 296 -4.29 5.25 -1.16
C LYS A 296 -3.03 4.49 -1.54
N TYR A 297 -3.14 3.48 -2.40
CA TYR A 297 -2.02 2.67 -2.86
C TYR A 297 -1.33 3.29 -4.08
N PRO A 298 -0.11 2.83 -4.43
CA PRO A 298 0.61 3.25 -5.63
C PRO A 298 -0.09 2.93 -6.97
N ALA A 299 -1.15 2.12 -6.95
CA ALA A 299 -1.86 1.64 -8.13
C ALA A 299 -3.35 1.45 -7.83
N VAL A 300 -4.17 1.60 -8.88
CA VAL A 300 -5.61 1.28 -8.85
C VAL A 300 -5.86 -0.22 -8.90
N GLY A 301 -7.08 -0.65 -8.54
CA GLY A 301 -7.57 -2.01 -8.77
C GLY A 301 -8.04 -2.73 -7.51
N GLY A 302 -7.42 -2.47 -6.35
CA GLY A 302 -7.81 -3.08 -5.07
C GLY A 302 -7.96 -4.60 -5.14
N ASN A 303 -9.03 -5.14 -4.56
CA ASN A 303 -9.35 -6.56 -4.69
C ASN A 303 -9.96 -6.92 -6.05
N THR A 304 -10.54 -5.95 -6.76
CA THR A 304 -11.18 -6.20 -8.07
C THR A 304 -10.16 -6.71 -9.08
N ILE A 305 -8.96 -6.14 -9.16
CA ILE A 305 -7.91 -6.58 -10.09
C ILE A 305 -7.47 -8.04 -9.85
N ARG A 306 -7.62 -8.52 -8.61
CA ARG A 306 -7.29 -9.90 -8.20
C ARG A 306 -8.45 -10.87 -8.35
N SER A 307 -9.62 -10.41 -8.77
CA SER A 307 -10.75 -11.30 -9.03
C SER A 307 -10.37 -12.29 -10.12
N GLY A 308 -10.56 -13.58 -9.86
CA GLY A 308 -10.44 -14.67 -10.84
C GLY A 308 -11.79 -15.14 -11.39
N GLY A 309 -12.87 -14.38 -11.13
CA GLY A 309 -14.24 -14.76 -11.46
C GLY A 309 -14.93 -13.81 -12.45
N PRO A 310 -15.96 -14.30 -13.17
CA PRO A 310 -16.74 -13.53 -14.13
C PRO A 310 -17.67 -12.52 -13.43
N VAL A 311 -18.35 -11.68 -14.21
CA VAL A 311 -19.51 -10.91 -13.74
C VAL A 311 -20.77 -11.74 -13.98
N ASN A 312 -21.53 -12.02 -12.91
CA ASN A 312 -22.77 -12.77 -13.00
C ASN A 312 -23.90 -11.86 -13.47
N ALA A 313 -24.54 -12.20 -14.59
CA ALA A 313 -25.75 -11.54 -15.06
C ALA A 313 -26.64 -12.57 -15.78
N ALA A 314 -27.95 -12.51 -15.52
CA ALA A 314 -28.88 -13.29 -16.32
C ALA A 314 -29.03 -12.62 -17.69
N ASP A 315 -28.70 -13.33 -18.75
CA ASP A 315 -28.89 -12.95 -20.15
C ASP A 315 -29.65 -14.08 -20.86
N PRO A 316 -30.99 -14.11 -20.75
CA PRO A 316 -31.79 -15.19 -21.32
C PRO A 316 -31.62 -15.34 -22.84
N GLU A 317 -31.36 -14.24 -23.56
CA GLU A 317 -31.19 -14.24 -25.02
C GLU A 317 -29.86 -14.88 -25.45
N TRP A 318 -28.80 -14.68 -24.67
CA TRP A 318 -27.51 -15.33 -24.88
C TRP A 318 -27.50 -16.76 -24.36
N GLN A 319 -27.96 -16.97 -23.13
CA GLN A 319 -27.91 -18.26 -22.44
C GLN A 319 -28.74 -19.34 -23.15
N ILE A 320 -29.91 -19.00 -23.70
CA ILE A 320 -30.75 -19.96 -24.45
C ILE A 320 -30.03 -20.58 -25.67
N LYS A 321 -28.92 -19.99 -26.15
CA LYS A 321 -28.14 -20.53 -27.27
C LYS A 321 -27.28 -21.74 -26.89
N PHE A 322 -27.15 -22.04 -25.59
CA PHE A 322 -26.36 -23.15 -25.07
C PHE A 322 -27.26 -24.32 -24.67
N GLU A 323 -26.82 -25.56 -24.92
CA GLU A 323 -27.50 -26.74 -24.38
C GLU A 323 -27.41 -26.74 -22.85
N GLU A 324 -28.44 -27.21 -22.16
CA GLU A 324 -28.38 -27.45 -20.70
C GLU A 324 -27.40 -28.59 -20.37
N ASN A 325 -26.64 -28.46 -19.28
CA ASN A 325 -25.81 -29.55 -18.77
C ASN A 325 -26.66 -30.56 -17.98
N PRO A 326 -26.22 -31.82 -17.87
CA PRO A 326 -26.88 -32.79 -17.00
C PRO A 326 -27.07 -32.26 -15.58
N GLY A 327 -28.30 -32.29 -15.09
CA GLY A 327 -28.65 -31.84 -13.73
C GLY A 327 -29.14 -30.39 -13.63
N GLU A 328 -28.85 -29.51 -14.58
CA GLU A 328 -29.26 -28.10 -14.52
C GLU A 328 -30.80 -27.95 -14.43
N ARG A 329 -31.53 -28.68 -15.28
CA ARG A 329 -32.99 -28.72 -15.22
C ARG A 329 -33.50 -29.19 -13.85
N HIS A 330 -32.89 -30.26 -13.33
CA HIS A 330 -33.26 -30.82 -12.03
C HIS A 330 -33.02 -29.82 -10.90
N THR A 331 -31.93 -29.04 -10.95
CA THR A 331 -31.63 -28.00 -9.96
C THR A 331 -32.71 -26.92 -9.92
N ILE A 332 -33.24 -26.48 -11.08
CA ILE A 332 -34.36 -25.52 -11.09
C ILE A 332 -35.62 -26.17 -10.54
N GLU A 333 -35.93 -27.39 -10.97
CA GLU A 333 -37.12 -28.11 -10.50
C GLU A 333 -37.11 -28.34 -8.99
N GLU A 334 -35.95 -28.69 -8.42
CA GLU A 334 -35.74 -28.85 -6.98
C GLU A 334 -35.95 -27.51 -6.24
N LEU A 335 -35.38 -26.41 -6.76
CA LEU A 335 -35.59 -25.07 -6.20
C LEU A 335 -37.07 -24.69 -6.20
N LEU A 336 -37.78 -24.94 -7.31
CA LEU A 336 -39.21 -24.59 -7.46
C LEU A 336 -40.15 -25.53 -6.68
N ALA A 337 -39.67 -26.71 -6.26
CA ALA A 337 -40.39 -27.61 -5.37
C ALA A 337 -40.38 -27.15 -3.90
N THR A 338 -39.61 -26.11 -3.55
CA THR A 338 -39.59 -25.54 -2.20
C THR A 338 -40.98 -25.10 -1.77
N ASP A 339 -41.38 -25.47 -0.55
CA ASP A 339 -42.66 -25.08 0.04
C ASP A 339 -42.73 -23.55 0.19
N GLU A 340 -43.80 -22.95 -0.33
CA GLU A 340 -44.03 -21.51 -0.31
C GLU A 340 -44.06 -20.93 1.11
N SER A 341 -44.43 -21.72 2.12
CA SER A 341 -44.41 -21.31 3.53
C SER A 341 -42.99 -21.08 4.08
N LEU A 342 -41.96 -21.58 3.40
CA LEU A 342 -40.55 -21.39 3.76
C LEU A 342 -39.90 -20.18 3.08
N ILE A 343 -40.64 -19.52 2.18
CA ILE A 343 -40.21 -18.34 1.44
C ILE A 343 -40.58 -17.09 2.23
N HIS A 344 -39.65 -16.16 2.37
CA HIS A 344 -39.93 -14.89 3.04
C HIS A 344 -41.03 -14.12 2.27
N PRO A 345 -41.98 -13.45 2.95
CA PRO A 345 -43.06 -12.72 2.27
C PRO A 345 -42.61 -11.72 1.21
N GLU A 346 -41.42 -11.12 1.34
CA GLU A 346 -40.88 -10.19 0.33
C GLU A 346 -40.50 -10.88 -0.99
N TYR A 347 -40.21 -12.18 -0.99
CA TYR A 347 -39.77 -12.94 -2.17
C TYR A 347 -40.85 -13.88 -2.72
N ILE A 348 -42.04 -13.95 -2.10
CA ILE A 348 -43.04 -14.95 -2.48
C ILE A 348 -43.60 -14.71 -3.89
N ASP A 349 -43.84 -13.45 -4.24
CA ASP A 349 -44.38 -13.10 -5.55
C ASP A 349 -43.34 -13.35 -6.65
N ASP A 350 -42.06 -13.07 -6.38
CA ASP A 350 -40.95 -13.39 -7.27
C ASP A 350 -40.80 -14.90 -7.47
N PHE A 351 -40.96 -15.69 -6.40
CA PHE A 351 -40.90 -17.14 -6.47
C PHE A 351 -42.04 -17.73 -7.31
N ARG A 352 -43.27 -17.20 -7.15
CA ARG A 352 -44.43 -17.60 -7.97
C ARG A 352 -44.25 -17.20 -9.43
N ALA A 353 -43.79 -15.98 -9.70
CA ALA A 353 -43.50 -15.51 -11.04
C ALA A 353 -42.41 -16.38 -11.71
N LEU A 354 -41.37 -16.80 -10.96
CA LEU A 354 -40.37 -17.72 -11.48
C LEU A 354 -40.95 -19.09 -11.85
N LYS A 355 -41.90 -19.63 -11.06
CA LYS A 355 -42.60 -20.88 -11.41
C LYS A 355 -43.36 -20.77 -12.72
N GLU A 356 -44.00 -19.62 -12.96
CA GLU A 356 -44.71 -19.33 -14.21
C GLU A 356 -43.72 -19.22 -15.39
N GLU A 357 -42.63 -18.46 -15.23
CA GLU A 357 -41.58 -18.32 -16.26
C GLU A 357 -40.99 -19.68 -16.66
N PHE A 358 -40.66 -20.52 -15.68
CA PHE A 358 -40.08 -21.83 -15.95
C PHE A 358 -41.09 -22.81 -16.56
N SER A 359 -42.38 -22.70 -16.20
CA SER A 359 -43.44 -23.50 -16.82
C SER A 359 -43.59 -23.14 -18.31
N ALA A 360 -43.61 -21.86 -18.65
CA ALA A 360 -43.64 -21.39 -20.04
C ALA A 360 -42.38 -21.80 -20.82
N TYR A 361 -41.21 -21.77 -20.17
CA TYR A 361 -39.97 -22.29 -20.76
C TYR A 361 -40.09 -23.78 -21.11
N LYS A 362 -40.59 -24.61 -20.18
CA LYS A 362 -40.80 -26.05 -20.44
C LYS A 362 -41.75 -26.28 -21.61
N GLU A 363 -42.91 -25.63 -21.64
CA GLU A 363 -43.86 -25.79 -22.76
C GLU A 363 -43.24 -25.50 -24.13
N LYS A 364 -42.30 -24.54 -24.19
CA LYS A 364 -41.62 -24.14 -25.43
C LYS A 364 -40.46 -25.07 -25.81
N PHE A 365 -39.77 -25.67 -24.84
CA PHE A 365 -38.48 -26.33 -25.05
C PHE A 365 -38.40 -27.79 -24.52
N ASP A 366 -39.53 -28.41 -24.14
CA ASP A 366 -39.58 -29.79 -23.61
C ASP A 366 -39.30 -30.86 -24.69
N THR A 367 -38.04 -30.93 -25.11
CA THR A 367 -37.47 -31.98 -25.96
C THR A 367 -36.30 -32.64 -25.20
N GLN A 368 -35.82 -33.79 -25.70
CA GLN A 368 -34.74 -34.60 -25.07
C GLN A 368 -33.42 -33.84 -24.81
N LYS A 369 -33.21 -32.66 -25.41
CA LYS A 369 -32.09 -31.76 -25.13
C LYS A 369 -32.63 -30.34 -24.97
N GLY A 370 -32.74 -29.86 -23.72
CA GLY A 370 -33.16 -28.48 -23.44
C GLY A 370 -32.03 -27.47 -23.65
N HIS A 371 -32.39 -26.20 -23.55
CA HIS A 371 -31.48 -25.07 -23.58
C HIS A 371 -31.16 -24.58 -22.16
N LEU A 372 -30.12 -23.76 -21.99
CA LEU A 372 -29.89 -23.12 -20.69
C LEU A 372 -30.99 -22.12 -20.40
N PHE A 373 -31.79 -22.40 -19.38
CA PHE A 373 -32.72 -21.42 -18.82
C PHE A 373 -31.99 -20.49 -17.85
N ASP A 374 -32.26 -19.19 -17.91
CA ASP A 374 -31.97 -18.26 -16.84
C ASP A 374 -32.96 -17.10 -16.93
N SER A 375 -33.08 -16.34 -15.84
CA SER A 375 -33.85 -15.11 -15.81
C SER A 375 -33.40 -14.24 -14.64
N PRO A 376 -33.68 -12.92 -14.67
CA PRO A 376 -33.48 -12.08 -13.49
C PRO A 376 -34.16 -12.65 -12.23
N LEU A 377 -35.33 -13.28 -12.36
CA LEU A 377 -36.02 -13.94 -11.25
C LEU A 377 -35.26 -15.18 -10.75
N LEU A 378 -34.74 -16.04 -11.64
CA LEU A 378 -33.92 -17.17 -11.21
C LEU A 378 -32.66 -16.70 -10.48
N HIS A 379 -32.00 -15.67 -11.04
CA HIS A 379 -30.83 -15.05 -10.41
C HIS A 379 -31.18 -14.53 -9.02
N ARG A 380 -32.28 -13.78 -8.89
CA ARG A 380 -32.76 -13.23 -7.62
C ARG A 380 -33.07 -14.30 -6.59
N MET A 381 -33.81 -15.35 -6.97
CA MET A 381 -34.16 -16.43 -6.07
C MET A 381 -32.92 -17.20 -5.62
N GLN A 382 -31.95 -17.46 -6.51
CA GLN A 382 -30.69 -18.07 -6.13
C GLN A 382 -29.85 -17.18 -5.20
N THR A 383 -29.83 -15.87 -5.41
CA THR A 383 -29.16 -14.93 -4.49
C THR A 383 -29.83 -14.93 -3.11
N TYR A 384 -31.16 -14.99 -3.06
CA TYR A 384 -31.92 -15.12 -1.81
C TYR A 384 -31.58 -16.42 -1.07
N PHE A 385 -31.69 -17.57 -1.74
CA PHE A 385 -31.41 -18.87 -1.13
C PHE A 385 -29.95 -19.03 -0.73
N GLY A 386 -29.01 -18.65 -1.60
CA GLY A 386 -27.58 -18.70 -1.32
C GLY A 386 -27.12 -17.71 -0.23
N GLY A 387 -27.87 -16.62 -0.02
CA GLY A 387 -27.62 -15.64 1.03
C GLY A 387 -28.26 -15.99 2.38
N LYS A 388 -29.23 -16.92 2.41
CA LYS A 388 -29.99 -17.31 3.60
C LYS A 388 -29.08 -18.06 4.57
N ARG A 389 -28.97 -17.56 5.80
CA ARG A 389 -28.11 -18.12 6.85
C ARG A 389 -28.63 -17.77 8.24
N THR A 390 -28.11 -18.44 9.25
CA THR A 390 -28.42 -18.13 10.66
C THR A 390 -27.35 -17.19 11.20
N ASP A 391 -27.76 -16.06 11.79
CA ASP A 391 -26.85 -15.14 12.47
C ASP A 391 -26.38 -15.70 13.83
N LEU A 392 -25.49 -14.96 14.52
CA LEU A 392 -24.96 -15.36 15.83
C LEU A 392 -26.02 -15.42 16.94
N ASN A 393 -27.20 -14.83 16.71
CA ASN A 393 -28.31 -14.79 17.66
C ASN A 393 -29.36 -15.87 17.36
N GLY A 394 -29.15 -16.71 16.34
CA GLY A 394 -30.09 -17.74 15.92
C GLY A 394 -31.19 -17.24 14.98
N ASN A 395 -31.14 -15.99 14.50
CA ASN A 395 -32.11 -15.47 13.56
C ASN A 395 -31.77 -15.86 12.14
N THR A 396 -32.78 -16.19 11.34
CA THR A 396 -32.60 -16.33 9.89
C THR A 396 -32.41 -14.95 9.27
N ILE A 397 -31.30 -14.75 8.58
CA ILE A 397 -30.97 -13.55 7.81
C ILE A 397 -30.79 -13.90 6.33
N TYR A 398 -31.01 -12.92 5.46
CA TYR A 398 -30.88 -13.03 4.00
C TYR A 398 -30.51 -11.66 3.42
N GLY A 399 -30.23 -11.58 2.11
CA GLY A 399 -29.90 -10.31 1.45
C GLY A 399 -31.08 -9.33 1.44
N GLN A 400 -30.82 -8.04 1.66
CA GLN A 400 -31.85 -7.01 1.64
C GLN A 400 -32.55 -6.99 0.28
N TYR A 401 -33.87 -7.11 0.27
CA TYR A 401 -34.67 -7.32 -0.94
C TYR A 401 -34.37 -6.31 -2.04
N ASP A 402 -34.44 -5.01 -1.71
CA ASP A 402 -34.24 -3.94 -2.70
C ASP A 402 -32.84 -3.98 -3.33
N LEU A 403 -31.80 -4.29 -2.53
CA LEU A 403 -30.43 -4.39 -3.03
C LEU A 403 -30.23 -5.63 -3.91
N VAL A 404 -30.81 -6.78 -3.53
CA VAL A 404 -30.76 -8.02 -4.31
C VAL A 404 -31.53 -7.86 -5.62
N LYS A 405 -32.69 -7.19 -5.58
CA LYS A 405 -33.49 -6.87 -6.75
C LYS A 405 -32.74 -5.96 -7.70
N ILE A 406 -32.16 -4.86 -7.22
CA ILE A 406 -31.33 -3.96 -8.05
C ILE A 406 -30.16 -4.73 -8.67
N LEU A 407 -29.43 -5.52 -7.87
CA LEU A 407 -28.31 -6.33 -8.34
C LEU A 407 -28.74 -7.24 -9.50
N THR A 408 -29.82 -8.00 -9.33
CA THR A 408 -30.22 -9.05 -10.27
C THR A 408 -30.91 -8.51 -11.52
N ASP A 409 -31.68 -7.42 -11.39
CA ASP A 409 -32.36 -6.78 -12.52
C ASP A 409 -31.41 -5.96 -13.40
N ARG A 410 -30.41 -5.31 -12.79
CA ARG A 410 -29.48 -4.42 -13.49
C ARG A 410 -28.18 -5.10 -13.90
N ALA A 411 -27.92 -6.33 -13.48
CA ALA A 411 -26.66 -7.01 -13.77
C ALA A 411 -26.32 -7.05 -15.27
N LEU A 412 -27.31 -7.33 -16.13
CA LEU A 412 -27.08 -7.37 -17.58
C LEU A 412 -26.84 -5.98 -18.17
N GLU A 413 -27.50 -4.95 -17.64
CA GLU A 413 -27.23 -3.56 -18.02
C GLU A 413 -25.77 -3.20 -17.69
N SER A 414 -25.28 -3.59 -16.52
CA SER A 414 -23.88 -3.37 -16.12
C SER A 414 -22.88 -4.12 -17.02
N VAL A 415 -23.20 -5.35 -17.44
CA VAL A 415 -22.34 -6.10 -18.38
C VAL A 415 -22.27 -5.38 -19.73
N LYS A 416 -23.42 -4.97 -20.28
CA LYS A 416 -23.48 -4.24 -21.56
C LYS A 416 -22.77 -2.89 -21.47
N TRP A 417 -22.93 -2.18 -20.36
CA TRP A 417 -22.22 -0.93 -20.11
C TRP A 417 -20.70 -1.15 -20.01
N LEU A 418 -20.24 -2.21 -19.34
CA LEU A 418 -18.83 -2.56 -19.33
C LEU A 418 -18.30 -2.90 -20.74
N GLU A 419 -19.10 -3.52 -21.61
CA GLU A 419 -18.76 -3.69 -23.03
C GLU A 419 -18.55 -2.34 -23.73
N GLU A 420 -19.44 -1.38 -23.50
CA GLU A 420 -19.34 -0.02 -24.06
C GLU A 420 -18.11 0.75 -23.55
N ILE A 421 -17.72 0.52 -22.28
CA ILE A 421 -16.50 1.08 -21.68
C ILE A 421 -15.23 0.46 -22.30
N GLY A 422 -15.30 -0.74 -22.86
CA GLY A 422 -14.19 -1.41 -23.53
C GLY A 422 -13.80 -2.78 -22.97
N VAL A 423 -14.65 -3.39 -22.13
CA VAL A 423 -14.45 -4.77 -21.67
C VAL A 423 -14.93 -5.75 -22.74
N GLU A 424 -14.05 -6.61 -23.21
CA GLU A 424 -14.40 -7.67 -24.15
C GLU A 424 -14.76 -8.97 -23.43
N TYR A 425 -15.93 -9.55 -23.71
CA TYR A 425 -16.37 -10.83 -23.14
C TYR A 425 -16.29 -11.98 -24.17
N ASP A 426 -15.91 -13.16 -23.68
CA ASP A 426 -15.97 -14.41 -24.45
C ASP A 426 -17.42 -14.91 -24.52
N LYS A 427 -18.11 -14.57 -25.62
CA LYS A 427 -19.50 -14.98 -25.85
C LYS A 427 -19.65 -16.45 -26.27
N SER A 428 -18.55 -17.18 -26.44
CA SER A 428 -18.58 -18.60 -26.83
C SER A 428 -18.79 -19.56 -25.66
N ILE A 429 -18.73 -19.05 -24.41
CA ILE A 429 -18.91 -19.86 -23.20
C ILE A 429 -19.80 -19.15 -22.18
N VAL A 430 -20.66 -19.90 -21.48
CA VAL A 430 -21.31 -19.41 -20.26
C VAL A 430 -20.56 -19.99 -19.06
N PHE A 431 -19.81 -19.15 -18.36
CA PHE A 431 -18.90 -19.62 -17.31
C PHE A 431 -19.63 -19.78 -15.96
N ALA A 432 -19.24 -20.80 -15.20
CA ALA A 432 -19.57 -20.97 -13.79
C ALA A 432 -18.27 -21.26 -13.02
N PRO A 433 -17.81 -20.38 -12.13
CA PRO A 433 -16.71 -20.73 -11.24
C PRO A 433 -17.13 -21.85 -10.29
N VAL A 434 -16.15 -22.57 -9.74
CA VAL A 434 -16.39 -23.58 -8.71
C VAL A 434 -17.15 -22.94 -7.54
N GLY A 435 -18.30 -23.53 -7.18
CA GLY A 435 -19.18 -23.02 -6.14
C GLY A 435 -20.29 -22.08 -6.62
N ALA A 436 -20.33 -21.70 -7.90
CA ALA A 436 -21.50 -21.01 -8.45
C ALA A 436 -22.71 -21.95 -8.53
N LEU A 437 -23.89 -21.44 -8.17
CA LEU A 437 -25.16 -22.18 -8.21
C LEU A 437 -25.74 -22.31 -9.63
N TRP A 438 -25.27 -21.51 -10.58
CA TRP A 438 -25.73 -21.49 -11.96
C TRP A 438 -24.69 -20.88 -12.88
N ARG A 439 -24.63 -21.34 -14.13
CA ARG A 439 -23.77 -20.72 -15.15
C ARG A 439 -24.44 -19.48 -15.74
N ARG A 440 -23.94 -18.33 -15.31
CA ARG A 440 -24.35 -16.99 -15.79
C ARG A 440 -23.19 -15.99 -15.80
N GLY A 441 -21.97 -16.52 -15.73
CA GLY A 441 -20.75 -15.75 -15.67
C GLY A 441 -20.35 -15.25 -17.04
N HIS A 442 -20.34 -13.92 -17.19
CA HIS A 442 -19.75 -13.24 -18.33
C HIS A 442 -18.24 -13.15 -18.10
N LYS A 443 -17.48 -13.97 -18.82
CA LYS A 443 -16.03 -14.07 -18.71
C LYS A 443 -15.35 -13.08 -19.67
N PRO A 444 -14.51 -12.15 -19.19
CA PRO A 444 -13.73 -11.30 -20.07
C PRO A 444 -12.64 -12.11 -20.82
N THR A 445 -12.20 -11.62 -21.98
CA THR A 445 -11.15 -12.26 -22.80
C THR A 445 -9.76 -12.13 -22.17
N LYS A 446 -9.52 -11.02 -21.46
CA LYS A 446 -8.35 -10.78 -20.59
C LYS A 446 -8.53 -11.44 -19.21
N SER A 447 -7.45 -11.45 -18.41
CA SER A 447 -7.52 -11.86 -17.01
C SER A 447 -8.63 -11.11 -16.28
N TYR A 448 -9.53 -11.84 -15.62
CA TYR A 448 -10.79 -11.37 -15.03
C TYR A 448 -10.73 -9.96 -14.44
N GLY A 449 -10.16 -9.81 -13.25
CA GLY A 449 -10.07 -8.53 -12.55
C GLY A 449 -9.35 -7.43 -13.34
N THR A 450 -8.23 -7.79 -13.98
CA THR A 450 -7.42 -6.90 -14.80
C THR A 450 -8.21 -6.29 -15.95
N ALA A 451 -9.05 -7.07 -16.64
CA ALA A 451 -9.85 -6.60 -17.76
C ALA A 451 -10.73 -5.41 -17.38
N PHE A 452 -11.42 -5.51 -16.23
CA PHE A 452 -12.30 -4.44 -15.76
C PHE A 452 -11.52 -3.19 -15.33
N ILE A 453 -10.43 -3.38 -14.58
CA ILE A 453 -9.66 -2.26 -14.03
C ILE A 453 -8.96 -1.49 -15.13
N LEU A 454 -8.35 -2.16 -16.11
CA LEU A 454 -7.70 -1.49 -17.24
C LEU A 454 -8.70 -0.73 -18.12
N ALA A 455 -9.87 -1.33 -18.42
CA ALA A 455 -10.89 -0.66 -19.23
C ALA A 455 -11.43 0.58 -18.51
N LEU A 456 -11.79 0.46 -17.23
CA LEU A 456 -12.35 1.55 -16.45
C LEU A 456 -11.33 2.66 -16.18
N SER A 457 -10.09 2.34 -15.81
CA SER A 457 -9.06 3.35 -15.54
C SER A 457 -8.71 4.12 -16.80
N LYS A 458 -8.56 3.42 -17.94
CA LYS A 458 -8.36 4.04 -19.24
C LYS A 458 -9.52 4.96 -19.61
N TYR A 459 -10.76 4.51 -19.42
CA TYR A 459 -11.94 5.32 -19.70
C TYR A 459 -11.95 6.62 -18.87
N VAL A 460 -11.67 6.53 -17.56
CA VAL A 460 -11.59 7.71 -16.69
C VAL A 460 -10.54 8.70 -17.21
N GLN A 461 -9.35 8.22 -17.55
CA GLN A 461 -8.26 9.06 -18.04
C GLN A 461 -8.56 9.69 -19.42
N ASP A 462 -9.09 8.91 -20.36
CA ASP A 462 -9.42 9.37 -21.72
C ASP A 462 -10.55 10.42 -21.70
N ASN A 463 -11.41 10.40 -20.67
CA ASN A 463 -12.53 11.34 -20.51
C ASN A 463 -12.22 12.47 -19.51
N SER A 464 -10.94 12.85 -19.37
CA SER A 464 -10.48 13.97 -18.52
C SER A 464 -10.73 13.81 -17.01
N GLY A 465 -11.07 12.60 -16.55
CA GLY A 465 -11.07 12.28 -15.12
C GLY A 465 -9.64 12.17 -14.59
N LYS A 466 -9.45 12.56 -13.33
CA LYS A 466 -8.14 12.47 -12.67
C LYS A 466 -8.08 11.27 -11.73
N ILE A 467 -7.01 10.50 -11.78
CA ILE A 467 -6.71 9.45 -10.79
C ILE A 467 -5.45 9.87 -10.05
N ILE A 468 -5.54 9.97 -8.73
CA ILE A 468 -4.42 10.33 -7.85
C ILE A 468 -4.14 9.15 -6.92
N THR A 469 -2.98 8.52 -7.09
CA THR A 469 -2.50 7.41 -6.25
C THR A 469 -1.72 7.93 -5.05
N ASP A 470 -1.34 7.05 -4.12
CA ASP A 470 -0.60 7.40 -2.91
C ASP A 470 -1.29 8.48 -2.07
N SER A 471 -2.63 8.57 -2.18
CA SER A 471 -3.44 9.68 -1.68
C SER A 471 -4.53 9.17 -0.74
N PRO A 472 -4.19 8.80 0.51
CA PRO A 472 -5.17 8.36 1.49
C PRO A 472 -6.07 9.53 1.90
N VAL A 473 -7.38 9.34 1.76
CA VAL A 473 -8.38 10.29 2.27
C VAL A 473 -8.41 10.21 3.80
N LYS A 474 -8.19 11.36 4.46
CA LYS A 474 -8.14 11.47 5.92
C LYS A 474 -9.50 11.81 6.53
N GLU A 475 -10.24 12.72 5.91
CA GLU A 475 -11.51 13.20 6.42
C GLU A 475 -12.46 13.61 5.29
N PHE A 476 -13.76 13.54 5.56
CA PHE A 476 -14.79 14.16 4.74
C PHE A 476 -15.20 15.47 5.40
N ILE A 477 -15.08 16.57 4.67
CA ILE A 477 -15.58 17.86 5.09
C ILE A 477 -17.05 17.91 4.66
N ILE A 478 -17.96 17.85 5.63
CA ILE A 478 -19.39 18.00 5.40
C ILE A 478 -19.74 19.41 5.87
N GLU A 479 -20.04 20.30 4.93
CA GLU A 479 -20.53 21.65 5.20
C GLU A 479 -22.05 21.70 5.42
#